data_AF-A0A433QB64-F1
#
_entry.id   AF-A0A433QB64-F1
#
_cell.length_a   1.000
_cell.length_b   1.000
_cell.length_c   1.000
_cell.angle_alpha   90.00
_cell.angle_beta   90.00
_cell.angle_gamma   90.00
#
_symmetry.space_group_name_H-M   'P 1'
#
loop_
_entity.id
_entity.type
_entity.pdbx_description
1 polymer ?
#
loop_
_entity_poly.entity_id
_entity_poly.type
_entity_poly.pdbx_seq_one_letter_code
_entity_poly.pdbx_strand_id
1 'polypeptide(L)'
;MPKVKSEPSPAPDELHSSKRQRRSRELWTPEEDAILIRERGAGKMFKEIAELLPRHDYVACKNHYFNSIQKKSGEWSTEEEATLATALAECETLRRDYWKAVAKFLPGRTWQVVEKKADEQMAKEKR
;
A
#
# COMPACT_ATOMS: atom_id res chain seq x y z
N MET A 1 22.12 56.87 30.21
CA MET A 1 20.68 57.20 30.29
C MET A 1 20.54 58.71 30.17
N PRO A 2 19.57 59.21 29.38
CA PRO A 2 18.23 59.48 29.89
C PRO A 2 17.12 58.69 29.16
N LYS A 3 15.84 58.95 29.49
CA LYS A 3 14.64 58.16 29.14
C LYS A 3 13.42 59.08 28.93
N VAL A 4 12.24 58.53 28.55
CA VAL A 4 10.91 59.18 28.25
C VAL A 4 10.77 59.55 26.74
N LYS A 5 9.66 59.44 25.98
CA LYS A 5 8.33 58.75 25.94
C LYS A 5 7.88 58.80 24.43
N SER A 6 6.84 58.16 23.88
CA SER A 6 5.76 57.24 24.29
C SER A 6 5.23 56.49 23.02
N GLU A 7 4.33 55.51 23.17
CA GLU A 7 3.58 54.87 22.05
C GLU A 7 2.34 55.71 21.63
N PRO A 8 1.78 55.51 20.42
CA PRO A 8 0.54 54.70 20.35
C PRO A 8 0.40 53.81 19.10
N SER A 9 -0.34 52.70 19.24
CA SER A 9 -0.94 51.94 18.13
C SER A 9 -2.19 52.66 17.60
N PRO A 10 -2.51 52.49 16.30
CA PRO A 10 -3.75 51.80 15.98
C PRO A 10 -3.58 50.63 14.99
N ALA A 11 -4.67 49.89 14.78
CA ALA A 11 -4.74 48.56 14.19
C ALA A 11 -5.13 48.60 12.66
N PRO A 12 -5.47 47.47 12.00
CA PRO A 12 -5.25 47.29 10.56
C PRO A 12 -6.40 47.76 9.66
N ASP A 13 -6.10 47.97 8.37
CA ASP A 13 -6.89 47.40 7.26
C ASP A 13 -6.15 47.48 5.91
N GLU A 14 -6.36 46.45 5.07
CA GLU A 14 -6.53 46.49 3.59
C GLU A 14 -5.53 47.33 2.72
N LEU A 15 -4.81 46.82 1.71
CA LEU A 15 -5.28 45.99 0.59
C LEU A 15 -4.15 45.24 -0.15
N HIS A 16 -4.36 43.94 -0.34
CA HIS A 16 -4.18 43.23 -1.63
C HIS A 16 -2.91 43.47 -2.48
N SER A 17 -1.77 42.89 -2.07
CA SER A 17 -0.77 42.41 -3.04
C SER A 17 -1.01 40.93 -3.33
N SER A 18 -1.56 40.67 -4.51
CA SER A 18 -1.95 39.37 -5.04
C SER A 18 -0.92 38.27 -4.78
N LYS A 19 -1.17 37.46 -3.74
CA LYS A 19 -0.46 36.19 -3.56
C LYS A 19 -0.72 35.36 -4.81
N ARG A 20 0.26 35.28 -5.71
CA ARG A 20 0.41 34.15 -6.62
C ARG A 20 0.34 32.91 -5.74
N GLN A 21 -0.82 32.23 -5.74
CA GLN A 21 -0.94 30.92 -5.12
C GLN A 21 0.02 30.00 -5.85
N ARG A 22 1.26 29.93 -5.35
CA ARG A 22 2.09 28.74 -5.50
C ARG A 22 1.21 27.64 -4.95
N ARG A 23 0.57 26.87 -5.85
CA ARG A 23 -0.26 25.72 -5.51
C ARG A 23 0.43 25.01 -4.36
N SER A 24 -0.20 25.04 -3.20
CA SER A 24 0.24 24.23 -2.07
C SER A 24 0.38 22.84 -2.66
N ARG A 25 1.57 22.26 -2.54
CA ARG A 25 1.66 20.81 -2.67
C ARG A 25 0.93 20.33 -1.44
N GLU A 26 -0.37 20.01 -1.55
CA GLU A 26 -1.14 19.43 -0.46
C GLU A 26 -0.28 18.31 0.14
N LEU A 27 0.13 18.53 1.39
CA LEU A 27 1.04 17.65 2.08
C LEU A 27 0.23 16.41 2.48
N TRP A 28 0.53 15.29 1.83
CA TRP A 28 -0.06 14.01 2.14
C TRP A 28 0.10 13.68 3.62
N THR A 29 -1.02 13.44 4.29
CA THR A 29 -1.04 13.07 5.70
C THR A 29 -0.91 11.55 5.87
N PRO A 30 -0.42 11.05 7.03
CA PRO A 30 -0.32 9.60 7.24
C PRO A 30 -1.68 8.89 7.19
N GLU A 31 -2.78 9.59 7.47
CA GLU A 31 -4.15 9.08 7.32
C GLU A 31 -4.53 8.90 5.84
N GLU A 32 -4.17 9.85 4.98
CA GLU A 32 -4.37 9.75 3.53
C GLU A 32 -3.48 8.66 2.91
N ASP A 33 -2.24 8.50 3.40
CA ASP A 33 -1.33 7.40 3.03
C ASP A 33 -1.92 6.05 3.44
N ALA A 34 -2.48 5.92 4.65
CA ALA A 34 -3.12 4.70 5.14
C ALA A 34 -4.37 4.32 4.32
N ILE A 35 -5.18 5.31 3.90
CA ILE A 35 -6.30 5.09 2.97
C ILE A 35 -5.77 4.59 1.62
N LEU A 36 -4.73 5.23 1.05
CA LEU A 36 -4.12 4.79 -0.20
C LEU A 36 -3.58 3.36 -0.14
N ILE A 37 -2.87 2.99 0.94
CA ILE A 37 -2.33 1.64 1.14
C ILE A 37 -3.46 0.63 1.26
N ARG A 38 -4.43 0.87 2.15
CA ARG A 38 -5.53 -0.07 2.44
C ARG A 38 -6.40 -0.31 1.21
N GLU A 39 -6.88 0.75 0.59
CA GLU A 39 -7.82 0.64 -0.53
C GLU A 39 -7.15 0.09 -1.80
N ARG A 40 -5.86 0.39 -2.01
CA ARG A 40 -5.09 -0.19 -3.11
C ARG A 40 -4.72 -1.65 -2.87
N GLY A 41 -4.43 -2.03 -1.62
CA GLY A 41 -4.27 -3.43 -1.19
C GLY A 41 -5.56 -4.23 -1.36
N ALA A 42 -6.72 -3.62 -1.15
CA ALA A 42 -8.05 -4.19 -1.45
C ALA A 42 -8.39 -4.21 -2.96
N GLY A 43 -7.47 -3.81 -3.84
CA GLY A 43 -7.61 -3.90 -5.29
C GLY A 43 -8.31 -2.73 -6.00
N LYS A 44 -8.81 -1.72 -5.26
CA LYS A 44 -9.57 -0.60 -5.85
C LYS A 44 -8.76 0.25 -6.81
N MET A 45 -9.42 0.86 -7.78
CA MET A 45 -8.83 1.81 -8.72
C MET A 45 -8.58 3.17 -8.07
N PHE A 46 -7.52 3.88 -8.47
CA PHE A 46 -7.22 5.24 -7.97
C PHE A 46 -8.36 6.26 -8.13
N LYS A 47 -9.32 6.02 -9.04
CA LYS A 47 -10.53 6.84 -9.15
C LYS A 47 -11.44 6.69 -7.93
N GLU A 48 -11.74 5.45 -7.55
CA GLU A 48 -12.54 5.12 -6.36
C GLU A 48 -11.83 5.56 -5.07
N ILE A 49 -10.49 5.53 -5.04
CA ILE A 49 -9.73 6.01 -3.88
C ILE A 49 -9.77 7.54 -3.77
N ALA A 50 -9.75 8.27 -4.90
CA ALA A 50 -9.88 9.73 -4.90
C ALA A 50 -11.25 10.21 -4.39
N GLU A 51 -12.31 9.42 -4.58
CA GLU A 51 -13.64 9.70 -4.00
C GLU A 51 -13.64 9.66 -2.46
N LEU A 52 -12.72 8.90 -1.85
CA LEU A 52 -12.50 8.84 -0.41
C LEU A 52 -11.55 9.94 0.11
N LEU A 53 -10.86 10.63 -0.79
CA LEU A 53 -9.83 11.63 -0.49
C LEU A 53 -10.21 12.98 -1.09
N PRO A 54 -11.12 13.75 -0.47
CA PRO A 54 -11.70 14.97 -1.05
C PRO A 54 -10.70 16.11 -1.31
N ARG A 55 -9.43 15.94 -0.92
CA ARG A 55 -8.31 16.87 -1.14
C ARG A 55 -7.41 16.49 -2.32
N HIS A 56 -7.54 15.27 -2.88
CA HIS A 56 -6.62 14.72 -3.87
C HIS A 56 -7.37 14.09 -5.05
N ASP A 57 -6.96 14.44 -6.28
CA ASP A 57 -7.50 13.80 -7.48
C ASP A 57 -6.88 12.41 -7.73
N TYR A 58 -7.44 11.64 -8.67
CA TYR A 58 -6.91 10.31 -9.00
C TYR A 58 -5.47 10.33 -9.53
N VAL A 59 -5.04 11.40 -10.21
CA VAL A 59 -3.66 11.60 -10.69
C VAL A 59 -2.73 11.86 -9.52
N ALA A 60 -3.12 12.71 -8.56
CA ALA A 60 -2.39 12.92 -7.32
C ALA A 60 -2.25 11.61 -6.53
N CYS A 61 -3.36 10.89 -6.30
CA CYS A 61 -3.39 9.58 -5.64
C CYS A 61 -2.43 8.59 -6.29
N LYS A 62 -2.51 8.43 -7.62
CA LYS A 62 -1.63 7.54 -8.39
C LYS A 62 -0.16 7.95 -8.24
N ASN A 63 0.14 9.23 -8.45
CA ASN A 63 1.52 9.73 -8.45
C ASN A 63 2.17 9.60 -7.06
N HIS A 64 1.42 9.88 -5.99
CA HIS A 64 1.91 9.73 -4.63
C HIS A 64 2.08 8.26 -4.24
N TYR A 65 1.17 7.38 -4.64
CA TYR A 65 1.31 5.95 -4.39
C TYR A 65 2.60 5.38 -5.01
N PHE A 66 2.89 5.70 -6.28
CA PHE A 66 4.09 5.20 -6.97
C PHE A 66 5.40 5.91 -6.57
N ASN A 67 5.37 7.20 -6.22
CA ASN A 67 6.59 7.98 -5.93
C ASN A 67 6.91 8.16 -4.45
N SER A 68 5.92 8.05 -3.58
CA SER A 68 6.09 8.18 -2.14
C SER A 68 5.88 6.83 -1.47
N ILE A 69 4.67 6.27 -1.55
CA ILE A 69 4.30 5.09 -0.74
C ILE A 69 5.14 3.87 -1.14
N GLN A 70 5.09 3.43 -2.40
CA GLN A 70 5.87 2.26 -2.86
C GLN A 70 7.40 2.45 -2.75
N LYS A 71 7.91 3.68 -2.79
CA LYS A 71 9.34 3.95 -2.59
C LYS A 71 9.74 4.03 -1.11
N LYS A 72 8.80 4.38 -0.22
CA LYS A 72 8.97 4.39 1.24
C LYS A 72 8.66 3.04 1.90
N SER A 73 8.10 2.07 1.18
CA SER A 73 7.85 0.71 1.69
C SER A 73 9.09 -0.02 2.24
N GLY A 74 10.29 0.54 2.04
CA GLY A 74 11.41 0.34 2.95
C GLY A 74 12.07 -1.03 2.91
N GLU A 75 12.86 -1.28 3.94
CA GLU A 75 13.35 -2.62 4.28
C GLU A 75 12.24 -3.36 5.03
N TRP A 76 12.08 -4.65 4.76
CA TRP A 76 11.04 -5.48 5.41
C TRP A 76 11.20 -5.45 6.93
N SER A 77 10.11 -5.16 7.64
CA SER A 77 10.09 -5.32 9.09
C SER A 77 10.08 -6.80 9.47
N THR A 78 10.73 -7.15 10.58
CA THR A 78 10.69 -8.51 11.15
C THR A 78 9.25 -8.99 11.42
N GLU A 79 8.30 -8.07 11.64
CA GLU A 79 6.87 -8.39 11.76
C GLU A 79 6.23 -8.79 10.41
N GLU A 80 6.61 -8.13 9.32
CA GLU A 80 6.18 -8.47 7.96
C GLU A 80 6.81 -9.79 7.50
N GLU A 81 8.09 -10.03 7.82
CA GLU A 81 8.77 -11.30 7.59
C GLU A 81 8.13 -12.45 8.38
N ALA A 82 7.81 -12.24 9.66
CA ALA A 82 7.14 -13.24 10.49
C ALA A 82 5.72 -13.55 9.98
N THR A 83 4.99 -12.53 9.53
CA THR A 83 3.66 -12.68 8.91
C THR A 83 3.77 -13.47 7.60
N LEU A 84 4.74 -13.14 6.75
CA LEU A 84 5.00 -13.86 5.50
C LEU A 84 5.38 -15.32 5.76
N ALA A 85 6.27 -15.58 6.71
CA ALA A 85 6.69 -16.93 7.09
C ALA A 85 5.50 -17.77 7.59
N THR A 86 4.61 -17.18 8.39
CA THR A 86 3.39 -17.82 8.87
C THR A 86 2.44 -18.16 7.71
N ALA A 87 2.15 -17.18 6.84
CA ALA A 87 1.28 -17.38 5.68
C ALA A 87 1.83 -18.43 4.69
N LEU A 88 3.15 -18.48 4.50
CA LEU A 88 3.81 -19.51 3.69
C LEU A 88 3.69 -20.91 4.32
N ALA A 89 3.83 -21.02 5.65
CA ALA A 89 3.65 -22.29 6.34
C ALA A 89 2.20 -22.79 6.25
N GLU A 90 1.20 -21.91 6.40
CA GLU A 90 -0.21 -22.24 6.18
C GLU A 90 -0.48 -22.66 4.72
N CYS A 91 0.10 -21.95 3.74
CA CYS A 91 -0.01 -22.35 2.34
C CYS A 91 0.64 -23.72 2.06
N GLU A 92 1.74 -24.08 2.74
CA GLU A 92 2.35 -25.41 2.62
C GLU A 92 1.45 -26.50 3.21
N THR A 93 0.80 -26.28 4.36
CA THR A 93 -0.14 -27.27 4.92
C THR A 93 -1.35 -27.47 4.02
N LEU A 94 -1.94 -26.39 3.50
CA LEU A 94 -3.04 -26.46 2.52
C LEU A 94 -2.63 -27.19 1.24
N ARG A 95 -1.44 -26.90 0.68
CA ARG A 95 -0.89 -27.60 -0.49
C ARG A 95 -0.69 -29.09 -0.20
N ARG A 96 -0.19 -29.44 0.98
CA ARG A 96 0.03 -30.82 1.41
C ARG A 96 -1.29 -31.57 1.55
N ASP A 97 -2.31 -30.97 2.15
CA ASP A 97 -3.62 -31.59 2.34
C ASP A 97 -4.42 -31.69 1.03
N TYR A 98 -4.26 -30.72 0.11
CA TYR A 98 -4.71 -30.84 -1.27
C TYR A 98 -4.12 -32.08 -1.96
N TRP A 99 -2.80 -32.26 -1.95
CA TRP A 99 -2.19 -33.43 -2.59
C TRP A 99 -2.51 -34.75 -1.88
N LYS A 100 -2.69 -34.76 -0.55
CA LYS A 100 -3.24 -35.94 0.17
C LYS A 100 -4.65 -36.28 -0.33
N ALA A 101 -5.50 -35.29 -0.58
CA ALA A 101 -6.84 -35.52 -1.13
C ALA A 101 -6.78 -36.11 -2.55
N VAL A 102 -5.90 -35.58 -3.42
CA VAL A 102 -5.67 -36.15 -4.77
C VAL A 102 -5.14 -37.59 -4.70
N ALA A 103 -4.23 -37.87 -3.77
CA ALA A 103 -3.65 -39.22 -3.60
C ALA A 103 -4.66 -40.30 -3.22
N LYS A 104 -5.81 -39.95 -2.60
CA LYS A 104 -6.89 -40.91 -2.31
C LYS A 104 -7.48 -41.54 -3.58
N PHE A 105 -7.40 -40.87 -4.72
CA PHE A 105 -7.85 -41.39 -6.01
C PHE A 105 -6.80 -42.28 -6.71
N LEU A 106 -5.58 -42.37 -6.16
CA LEU A 106 -4.45 -43.10 -6.74
C LEU A 106 -3.88 -44.11 -5.72
N PRO A 107 -4.62 -45.19 -5.39
CA PRO A 107 -4.17 -46.18 -4.42
C PRO A 107 -2.80 -46.76 -4.79
N GLY A 108 -1.94 -46.91 -3.79
CA GLY A 108 -0.55 -47.34 -3.98
C GLY A 108 0.45 -46.22 -4.36
N ARG A 109 0.02 -44.95 -4.41
CA ARG A 109 0.91 -43.78 -4.58
C ARG A 109 0.84 -42.85 -3.37
N THR A 110 1.98 -42.31 -2.96
CA THR A 110 2.03 -41.26 -1.93
C THR A 110 1.74 -39.89 -2.55
N TRP A 111 1.25 -38.95 -1.75
CA TRP A 111 0.93 -37.59 -2.22
C TRP A 111 2.10 -36.88 -2.89
N GLN A 112 3.33 -37.10 -2.41
CA GLN A 112 4.56 -36.55 -3.02
C GLN A 112 4.83 -37.08 -4.44
N VAL A 113 4.52 -38.36 -4.69
CA VAL A 113 4.66 -38.97 -6.02
C VAL A 113 3.58 -38.45 -6.96
N VAL A 114 2.37 -38.21 -6.44
CA VAL A 114 1.24 -37.64 -7.20
C VAL A 114 1.50 -36.18 -7.58
N GLU A 115 1.93 -35.37 -6.63
CA GLU A 115 2.36 -33.97 -6.81
C GLU A 115 3.43 -33.85 -7.89
N LYS A 116 4.57 -34.55 -7.71
CA LYS A 116 5.65 -34.57 -8.70
C LYS A 116 5.13 -34.98 -10.08
N LYS A 117 4.21 -35.94 -10.15
CA LYS A 117 3.68 -36.39 -11.43
C LYS A 117 2.76 -35.36 -12.09
N ALA A 118 2.00 -34.59 -11.31
CA ALA A 118 1.18 -33.51 -11.83
C ALA A 118 2.05 -32.34 -12.35
N ASP A 119 3.09 -31.95 -11.61
CA ASP A 119 4.07 -30.95 -12.06
C ASP A 119 4.75 -31.36 -13.39
N GLU A 120 5.15 -32.63 -13.52
CA GLU A 120 5.68 -33.19 -14.79
C GLU A 120 4.69 -33.13 -15.96
N GLN A 121 3.38 -33.23 -15.72
CA GLN A 121 2.37 -33.14 -16.78
C GLN A 121 2.12 -31.68 -17.18
N MET A 122 1.96 -30.78 -16.21
CA MET A 122 1.78 -29.35 -16.49
C MET A 122 3.00 -28.72 -17.17
N ALA A 123 4.22 -29.22 -16.90
CA ALA A 123 5.42 -28.80 -17.61
C ALA A 123 5.48 -29.27 -19.07
N LYS A 124 4.80 -30.37 -19.42
CA LYS A 124 4.72 -30.88 -20.81
C LYS A 124 3.64 -30.18 -21.63
N GLU A 125 2.52 -29.83 -21.01
CA GLU A 125 1.41 -29.14 -21.69
C GLU A 125 1.76 -27.69 -22.07
N LYS A 126 2.76 -27.09 -21.41
CA LYS A 126 3.29 -25.76 -21.73
C LYS A 126 4.40 -25.74 -22.79
N ARG A 127 4.64 -26.85 -23.51
CA ARG A 127 5.83 -27.04 -24.38
C ARG A 127 5.50 -27.58 -25.76
#